data_AF-A0A8S9KJC2-F1
#
_entry.id   AF-A0A8S9KJC2-F1
#
_cell.length_a   1.000
_cell.length_b   1.000
_cell.length_c   1.000
_cell.angle_alpha   90.00
_cell.angle_beta   90.00
_cell.angle_gamma   90.00
#
_symmetry.space_group_name_H-M   'P 1'
#
loop_
_entity.id
_entity.type
_entity.pdbx_description
1 polymer ?
#
loop_
_entity_poly.entity_id
_entity_poly.type
_entity_poly.pdbx_seq_one_letter_code
_entity_poly.pdbx_strand_id
1 'polypeptide(L)'
;MVEPRSISERIVHKLSSNVHKRKQQNTSSNAPRPNPYVELESAYVAQICITWEALSWNYKSFERKRSSTQRISFNDIGCPAAIADQFRTFHILLQRYVENEPYENGRRPEIYARMRTLAPKLLLVPEYHDYEEEEEKEEEEEGFKSRITSAAFLMIMEECIRTFMNFLKADKEKPCQKIIKAFFGRTKRGSVDPTLVHLMKKVNTKKKTKLKEIRKGGKYMKKKKMSIEEEMEILMGLIDLKVVSRVLRMNEMNEEKLHWCEEKMSKVKIIQDGKAFQRDSTPLFFPPH
;
A
#
# COMPACT_ATOMS: atom_id res chain seq x y z
N MET A 1 -20.12 -9.48 61.71
CA MET A 1 -21.20 -9.38 60.70
C MET A 1 -20.57 -8.89 59.41
N VAL A 2 -20.59 -9.68 58.34
CA VAL A 2 -20.01 -9.29 57.05
C VAL A 2 -21.09 -8.57 56.26
N GLU A 3 -20.86 -7.31 55.90
CA GLU A 3 -21.81 -6.54 55.10
C GLU A 3 -22.05 -7.18 53.73
N PRO A 4 -23.30 -7.19 53.24
CA PRO A 4 -23.61 -7.74 51.93
C PRO A 4 -22.97 -6.88 50.83
N ARG A 5 -22.17 -7.52 49.97
CA ARG A 5 -21.55 -6.87 48.79
C ARG A 5 -22.59 -6.11 47.96
N SER A 6 -22.20 -4.93 47.50
CA SER A 6 -23.01 -4.11 46.61
C SER A 6 -23.39 -4.88 45.34
N ILE A 7 -24.57 -4.55 44.77
CA ILE A 7 -25.05 -5.12 43.50
C ILE A 7 -23.99 -4.93 42.39
N SER A 8 -23.28 -3.80 42.40
CA SER A 8 -22.20 -3.52 41.45
C SER A 8 -21.04 -4.51 41.58
N GLU A 9 -20.60 -4.80 42.81
CA GLU A 9 -19.52 -5.77 43.07
C GLU A 9 -19.92 -7.20 42.71
N ARG A 10 -21.21 -7.54 42.88
CA ARG A 10 -21.76 -8.84 42.47
C ARG A 10 -21.76 -9.00 40.95
N ILE A 11 -22.06 -7.93 40.21
CA ILE A 11 -22.01 -7.92 38.73
C ILE A 11 -20.56 -8.04 38.26
N VAL A 12 -19.63 -7.24 38.81
CA VAL A 12 -18.19 -7.31 38.47
C VAL A 12 -17.63 -8.70 38.76
N HIS A 13 -17.95 -9.28 39.92
CA HIS A 13 -17.51 -10.64 40.26
C HIS A 13 -18.10 -11.71 39.33
N LYS A 14 -19.37 -11.59 38.92
CA LYS A 14 -19.96 -12.49 37.91
C LYS A 14 -19.28 -12.34 36.55
N LEU A 15 -18.98 -11.12 36.11
CA LEU A 15 -18.27 -10.87 34.85
C LEU A 15 -16.84 -11.43 34.90
N SER A 16 -16.10 -11.16 35.97
CA SER A 16 -14.72 -11.66 36.15
C SER A 16 -14.67 -13.19 36.26
N SER A 17 -15.61 -13.82 36.98
CA SER A 17 -15.68 -15.28 37.08
C SER A 17 -16.08 -15.96 35.76
N ASN A 18 -16.94 -15.33 34.96
CA ASN A 18 -17.31 -15.81 33.63
C ASN A 18 -16.18 -15.66 32.61
N VAL A 19 -15.34 -14.62 32.72
CA VAL A 19 -14.11 -14.46 31.92
C VAL A 19 -13.09 -15.56 32.25
N HIS A 20 -12.92 -15.91 33.53
CA HIS A 20 -12.03 -17.01 33.93
C HIS A 20 -12.57 -18.38 33.52
N LYS A 21 -13.89 -18.62 33.61
CA LYS A 21 -14.52 -19.85 33.09
C LYS A 21 -14.45 -19.97 31.57
N ARG A 22 -14.62 -18.88 30.80
CA ARG A 22 -14.41 -18.86 29.35
C ARG A 22 -12.95 -19.14 28.96
N LYS A 23 -11.98 -18.69 29.78
CA LYS A 23 -10.56 -19.03 29.59
C LYS A 23 -10.26 -20.52 29.83
N GLN A 24 -10.97 -21.20 30.75
CA GLN A 24 -10.76 -22.63 31.04
C GLN A 24 -11.60 -23.57 30.16
N GLN A 25 -12.71 -23.13 29.56
CA GLN A 25 -13.45 -23.95 28.58
C GLN A 25 -12.85 -23.89 27.17
N ASN A 26 -12.09 -22.85 26.83
CA ASN A 26 -11.37 -22.77 25.55
C ASN A 26 -10.02 -23.51 25.54
N THR A 27 -9.67 -24.27 26.59
CA THR A 27 -8.45 -25.09 26.63
C THR A 27 -8.68 -26.55 26.23
N SER A 28 -9.90 -26.94 25.82
CA SER A 28 -10.21 -28.29 25.35
C SER A 28 -10.39 -28.43 23.83
N SER A 29 -9.85 -27.50 23.04
CA SER A 29 -9.68 -27.71 21.60
C SER A 29 -8.19 -27.61 21.25
N ASN A 30 -7.63 -28.70 20.75
CA ASN A 30 -6.26 -28.78 20.19
C ASN A 30 -6.12 -27.99 18.86
N ALA A 31 -6.84 -26.88 18.71
CA ALA A 31 -6.64 -25.95 17.61
C ALA A 31 -5.40 -25.10 17.93
N PRO A 32 -4.36 -25.08 17.06
CA PRO A 32 -3.23 -24.18 17.24
C PRO A 32 -3.77 -22.74 17.31
N ARG A 33 -3.45 -22.00 18.36
CA ARG A 33 -3.76 -20.56 18.41
C ARG A 33 -3.23 -19.91 17.11
N PRO A 34 -4.04 -19.09 16.41
CA PRO A 34 -3.57 -18.37 15.24
C PRO A 34 -2.30 -17.59 15.59
N ASN A 35 -1.28 -17.66 14.74
CA ASN A 35 -0.08 -16.90 14.96
C ASN A 35 -0.41 -15.42 14.74
N PRO A 36 -0.41 -14.55 15.77
CA PRO A 36 -0.83 -13.16 15.64
C PRO A 36 0.01 -12.38 14.62
N TYR A 37 1.24 -12.84 14.36
CA TYR A 37 2.09 -12.26 13.31
C TYR A 37 1.50 -12.42 11.91
N VAL A 38 0.79 -13.52 11.62
CA VAL A 38 0.18 -13.76 10.31
C VAL A 38 -0.90 -12.72 10.04
N GLU A 39 -1.78 -12.48 11.02
CA GLU A 39 -2.83 -11.47 10.93
C GLU A 39 -2.24 -10.06 10.76
N LEU A 40 -1.19 -9.73 11.53
CA LEU A 40 -0.47 -8.46 11.40
C LEU A 40 0.17 -8.29 10.02
N GLU A 41 0.83 -9.32 9.50
CA GLU A 41 1.39 -9.32 8.15
C GLU A 41 0.30 -9.14 7.09
N SER A 42 -0.80 -9.87 7.23
CA SER A 42 -1.97 -9.81 6.37
C SER A 42 -2.57 -8.39 6.32
N ALA A 43 -2.82 -7.76 7.47
CA ALA A 43 -3.33 -6.39 7.54
C ALA A 43 -2.34 -5.37 6.95
N TYR A 44 -1.04 -5.52 7.24
CA TYR A 44 0.01 -4.67 6.70
C TYR A 44 0.09 -4.75 5.17
N VAL A 45 0.05 -5.96 4.59
CA VAL A 45 0.10 -6.12 3.13
C VAL A 45 -1.15 -5.58 2.47
N ALA A 46 -2.34 -5.84 3.04
CA ALA A 46 -3.58 -5.26 2.54
C ALA A 46 -3.51 -3.73 2.52
N GLN A 47 -3.00 -3.10 3.59
CA GLN A 47 -2.80 -1.66 3.62
C GLN A 47 -1.85 -1.19 2.50
N ILE A 48 -0.73 -1.86 2.26
CA ILE A 48 0.20 -1.50 1.18
C ILE A 48 -0.51 -1.52 -0.17
N CYS A 49 -1.29 -2.58 -0.46
CA CYS A 49 -2.02 -2.71 -1.70
C CYS A 49 -3.02 -1.56 -1.86
N ILE A 50 -3.85 -1.29 -0.85
CA ILE A 50 -4.85 -0.21 -0.88
C ILE A 50 -4.19 1.17 -1.02
N THR A 51 -3.11 1.42 -0.27
CA THR A 51 -2.33 2.67 -0.37
C THR A 51 -1.86 2.89 -1.80
N TRP A 52 -1.37 1.83 -2.45
CA TRP A 52 -0.90 1.94 -3.81
C TRP A 52 -2.02 2.21 -4.81
N GLU A 53 -3.13 1.48 -4.75
CA GLU A 53 -4.27 1.71 -5.64
C GLU A 53 -4.82 3.12 -5.48
N ALA A 54 -4.99 3.60 -4.24
CA ALA A 54 -5.46 4.95 -3.95
C ALA A 54 -4.49 6.01 -4.49
N LEU A 55 -3.18 5.88 -4.25
CA LEU A 55 -2.19 6.85 -4.72
C LEU A 55 -2.09 6.88 -6.25
N SER A 56 -2.06 5.70 -6.89
CA SER A 56 -2.08 5.57 -8.36
C SER A 56 -3.34 6.17 -8.97
N TRP A 57 -4.50 5.96 -8.32
CA TRP A 57 -5.78 6.48 -8.80
C TRP A 57 -5.82 8.00 -8.72
N ASN A 58 -5.49 8.58 -7.56
CA ASN A 58 -5.45 10.04 -7.35
C ASN A 58 -4.55 10.73 -8.38
N TYR A 59 -3.32 10.23 -8.58
CA TYR A 59 -2.40 10.78 -9.58
C TYR A 59 -3.00 10.74 -10.99
N LYS A 60 -3.57 9.60 -11.40
CA LYS A 60 -4.14 9.44 -12.74
C LYS A 60 -5.41 10.24 -12.95
N SER A 61 -6.23 10.37 -11.93
CA SER A 61 -7.45 11.15 -11.99
C SER A 61 -7.14 12.64 -12.08
N PHE A 62 -6.19 13.13 -11.30
CA PHE A 62 -5.71 14.50 -11.41
C PHE A 62 -5.07 14.79 -12.77
N GLU A 63 -4.18 13.91 -13.25
CA GLU A 63 -3.51 14.05 -14.55
C GLU A 63 -4.53 14.12 -15.70
N ARG A 64 -5.52 13.22 -15.71
CA ARG A 64 -6.61 13.23 -16.69
C ARG A 64 -7.44 14.51 -16.64
N LYS A 65 -7.81 14.98 -15.44
CA LYS A 65 -8.58 16.22 -15.27
C LYS A 65 -7.77 17.41 -15.78
N ARG A 66 -6.53 17.57 -15.33
CA ARG A 66 -5.61 18.64 -15.76
C ARG A 66 -5.47 18.69 -17.28
N SER A 67 -5.27 17.55 -17.94
CA SER A 67 -5.16 17.48 -19.41
C SER A 67 -6.47 17.81 -20.12
N SER A 68 -7.63 17.50 -19.54
CA SER A 68 -8.93 17.89 -20.11
C SER A 68 -9.21 19.38 -19.94
N THR A 69 -8.98 19.93 -18.75
CA THR A 69 -9.14 21.37 -18.47
C THR A 69 -8.23 22.21 -19.37
N GLN A 70 -6.95 21.84 -19.53
CA GLN A 70 -6.00 22.54 -20.41
C GLN A 70 -6.41 22.55 -21.90
N ARG A 71 -7.27 21.61 -22.33
CA ARG A 71 -7.81 21.58 -23.70
C ARG A 71 -9.01 22.53 -23.88
N ILE A 72 -9.72 22.84 -22.80
CA ILE A 72 -10.97 23.61 -22.82
C ILE A 72 -10.71 25.07 -22.39
N SER A 73 -9.80 25.28 -21.44
CA SER A 73 -9.47 26.58 -20.86
C SER A 73 -7.97 26.72 -20.70
N PHE A 74 -7.46 27.93 -20.97
CA PHE A 74 -6.05 28.28 -20.76
C PHE A 74 -5.73 28.63 -19.30
N ASN A 75 -6.74 28.74 -18.43
CA ASN A 75 -6.54 29.08 -17.03
C ASN A 75 -6.25 27.83 -16.18
N ASP A 76 -5.22 27.92 -15.33
CA ASP A 76 -4.92 26.91 -14.31
C ASP A 76 -5.84 27.10 -13.10
N ILE A 77 -6.83 26.22 -12.98
CA ILE A 77 -7.77 26.18 -11.84
C ILE A 77 -7.04 25.78 -10.55
N GLY A 78 -5.96 25.00 -10.67
CA GLY A 78 -5.17 24.55 -9.53
C GLY A 78 -5.92 23.58 -8.60
N CYS A 79 -5.30 23.30 -7.45
CA CYS A 79 -5.81 22.40 -6.42
C CYS A 79 -6.03 23.18 -5.11
N PRO A 80 -7.12 22.94 -4.36
CA PRO A 80 -7.31 23.54 -3.03
C PRO A 80 -6.11 23.25 -2.12
N ALA A 81 -5.59 24.29 -1.46
CA ALA A 81 -4.42 24.20 -0.59
C ALA A 81 -4.63 23.18 0.54
N ALA A 82 -5.84 23.08 1.07
CA ALA A 82 -6.20 22.07 2.09
C ALA A 82 -5.95 20.63 1.62
N ILE A 83 -6.27 20.31 0.36
CA ILE A 83 -6.00 18.98 -0.22
C ILE A 83 -4.49 18.79 -0.41
N ALA A 84 -3.81 19.81 -0.93
CA ALA A 84 -2.35 19.78 -1.06
C ALA A 84 -1.64 19.52 0.28
N ASP A 85 -2.10 20.14 1.36
CA ASP A 85 -1.55 19.99 2.70
C ASP A 85 -1.81 18.59 3.29
N GLN A 86 -2.94 17.97 2.96
CA GLN A 86 -3.18 16.57 3.30
C GLN A 86 -2.19 15.63 2.59
N PHE A 87 -1.92 15.86 1.30
CA PHE A 87 -0.92 15.07 0.56
C PHE A 87 0.50 15.32 1.07
N ARG A 88 0.85 16.56 1.43
CA ARG A 88 2.13 16.87 2.11
C ARG A 88 2.24 16.13 3.44
N THR A 89 1.17 16.10 4.23
CA THR A 89 1.14 15.36 5.49
C THR A 89 1.36 13.86 5.25
N PHE A 90 0.67 13.27 4.27
CA PHE A 90 0.90 11.87 3.87
C PHE A 90 2.37 11.63 3.48
N HIS A 91 2.94 12.50 2.65
CA HIS A 91 4.34 12.43 2.25
C HIS A 91 5.29 12.45 3.46
N ILE A 92 5.11 13.40 4.37
CA ILE A 92 5.95 13.56 5.57
C ILE A 92 5.86 12.30 6.46
N LEU A 93 4.66 11.77 6.70
CA LEU A 93 4.49 10.56 7.51
C LEU A 93 5.20 9.36 6.89
N LEU A 94 5.09 9.20 5.57
CA LEU A 94 5.73 8.10 4.85
C LEU A 94 7.26 8.24 4.85
N GLN A 95 7.77 9.45 4.62
CA GLN A 95 9.19 9.75 4.63
C GLN A 95 9.80 9.46 6.02
N ARG A 96 9.17 9.98 7.08
CA ARG A 96 9.59 9.73 8.47
C ARG A 96 9.61 8.25 8.82
N TYR A 97 8.61 7.48 8.36
CA TYR A 97 8.62 6.03 8.55
C TYR A 97 9.84 5.39 7.91
N VAL A 98 10.16 5.75 6.66
CA VAL A 98 11.32 5.19 5.93
C VAL A 98 12.64 5.54 6.61
N GLU A 99 12.76 6.75 7.17
CA GLU A 99 13.95 7.21 7.88
C GLU A 99 14.12 6.54 9.25
N ASN A 100 13.03 6.35 10.00
CA ASN A 100 13.08 5.85 11.37
C ASN A 100 13.07 4.32 11.47
N GLU A 101 12.42 3.60 10.53
CA GLU A 101 12.30 2.14 10.56
C GLU A 101 13.64 1.39 10.76
N PRO A 102 14.79 1.79 10.17
CA PRO A 102 16.06 1.09 10.39
C PRO A 102 16.53 1.07 11.85
N TYR A 103 16.06 2.01 12.66
CA TYR A 103 16.39 2.14 14.09
C TYR A 103 15.38 1.43 15.00
N GLU A 104 14.31 0.87 14.43
CA GLU A 104 13.25 0.20 15.15
C GLU A 104 13.51 -1.31 15.30
N ASN A 105 13.14 -1.84 16.46
CA ASN A 105 13.27 -3.27 16.74
C ASN A 105 12.04 -4.07 16.28
N GLY A 106 12.29 -5.24 15.70
CA GLY A 106 11.26 -6.20 15.32
C GLY A 106 11.10 -6.40 13.81
N ARG A 107 10.01 -7.06 13.43
CA ARG A 107 9.65 -7.29 12.03
C ARG A 107 8.85 -6.09 11.51
N ARG A 108 8.97 -5.81 10.21
CA ARG A 108 8.34 -4.64 9.59
C ARG A 108 6.83 -4.50 9.86
N PRO A 109 5.99 -5.56 9.81
CA PRO A 109 4.57 -5.43 10.18
C PRO A 109 4.33 -5.02 11.64
N GLU A 110 5.20 -5.44 12.57
CA GLU A 110 5.11 -5.06 13.99
C GLU A 110 5.52 -3.60 14.19
N ILE A 111 6.61 -3.18 13.54
CA ILE A 111 7.07 -1.79 13.54
C ILE A 111 5.97 -0.88 12.98
N TYR A 112 5.39 -1.26 11.83
CA TYR A 112 4.26 -0.56 11.22
C TYR A 112 3.08 -0.45 12.18
N ALA A 113 2.66 -1.54 12.83
CA ALA A 113 1.54 -1.52 13.76
C ALA A 113 1.76 -0.53 14.93
N ARG A 114 2.96 -0.53 15.54
CA ARG A 114 3.31 0.43 16.60
C ARG A 114 3.34 1.87 16.09
N MET A 115 3.97 2.09 14.94
CA MET A 115 4.06 3.42 14.34
C MET A 115 2.69 3.99 13.99
N ARG A 116 1.76 3.14 13.52
CA ARG A 116 0.39 3.56 13.22
C ARG A 116 -0.39 3.98 14.47
N THR A 117 -0.08 3.45 15.66
CA THR A 117 -0.65 3.94 16.93
C THR A 117 -0.26 5.39 17.21
N LEU A 118 0.98 5.79 16.87
CA LEU A 118 1.48 7.15 17.06
C LEU A 118 1.09 8.09 15.91
N ALA A 119 0.98 7.54 14.69
CA ALA A 119 0.60 8.25 13.49
C ALA A 119 -0.55 7.53 12.77
N PRO A 120 -1.82 7.75 13.19
CA PRO A 120 -2.97 7.02 12.65
C PRO A 120 -3.17 7.14 11.13
N LYS A 121 -2.69 8.26 10.54
CA LYS A 121 -2.74 8.55 9.11
C LYS A 121 -1.61 7.92 8.29
N LEU A 122 -0.67 7.19 8.91
CA LEU A 122 0.41 6.53 8.19
C LEU A 122 -0.16 5.53 7.17
N LEU A 123 0.29 5.66 5.90
CA LEU A 123 -0.22 4.91 4.74
C LEU A 123 -1.71 5.15 4.39
N LEU A 124 -2.37 6.16 4.97
CA LEU A 124 -3.70 6.57 4.54
C LEU A 124 -3.58 7.68 3.49
N VAL A 125 -3.85 7.34 2.24
CA VAL A 125 -3.81 8.30 1.13
C VAL A 125 -5.03 9.22 1.24
N PRO A 126 -4.85 10.55 1.18
CA PRO A 126 -5.96 11.49 1.10
C PRO A 126 -6.78 11.27 -0.17
N GLU A 127 -8.07 11.55 -0.10
CA GLU A 127 -8.94 11.53 -1.27
C GLU A 127 -8.83 12.85 -2.03
N TYR A 128 -8.46 12.78 -3.31
CA TYR A 128 -8.61 13.90 -4.22
C TYR A 128 -10.07 14.03 -4.60
N HIS A 129 -10.69 15.11 -4.17
CA HIS A 129 -12.00 15.58 -4.60
C HIS A 129 -11.84 17.04 -5.02
N ASP A 130 -12.53 17.42 -6.08
CA ASP A 130 -12.52 18.77 -6.59
C ASP A 130 -13.85 19.42 -6.23
N TYR A 131 -13.81 20.58 -5.56
CA TYR A 131 -15.00 21.25 -5.04
C TYR A 131 -15.94 21.77 -6.13
N GLU A 132 -15.57 21.70 -7.43
CA GLU A 132 -16.41 22.19 -8.53
C GLU A 132 -17.77 21.46 -8.65
N GLU A 133 -17.93 20.23 -8.15
CA GLU A 133 -19.24 19.56 -8.13
C GLU A 133 -20.14 19.97 -6.94
N GLU A 134 -19.58 20.63 -5.92
CA GLU A 134 -20.32 21.18 -4.77
C GLU A 134 -20.50 22.71 -4.87
N GLU A 135 -19.91 23.36 -5.88
CA GLU A 135 -20.02 24.81 -6.12
C GLU A 135 -21.45 25.27 -6.47
N GLU A 136 -22.38 24.36 -6.80
CA GLU A 136 -23.81 24.70 -6.95
C GLU A 136 -24.59 24.78 -5.62
N LYS A 137 -23.97 24.50 -4.46
CA LYS A 137 -24.68 24.44 -3.17
C LYS A 137 -24.17 25.35 -2.05
N GLU A 138 -22.99 25.94 -2.17
CA GLU A 138 -22.40 26.75 -1.11
C GLU A 138 -21.87 28.09 -1.64
N GLU A 139 -22.74 28.86 -2.30
CA GLU A 139 -22.55 30.30 -2.51
C GLU A 139 -22.75 31.08 -1.19
N GLU A 140 -22.13 30.68 -0.07
CA GLU A 140 -22.36 31.40 1.19
C GLU A 140 -21.29 31.14 2.26
N GLU A 141 -20.00 31.11 1.92
CA GLU A 141 -18.96 31.41 2.91
C GLU A 141 -17.74 32.09 2.28
N GLU A 142 -17.67 33.41 2.49
CA GLU A 142 -16.60 34.31 2.09
C GLU A 142 -15.25 33.89 2.67
N GLY A 143 -14.42 33.32 1.80
CA GLY A 143 -12.99 33.20 2.02
C GLY A 143 -12.40 32.58 0.77
N PHE A 144 -11.65 33.34 -0.02
CA PHE A 144 -10.93 32.84 -1.20
C PHE A 144 -10.17 31.56 -0.79
N LYS A 145 -10.73 30.37 -1.07
CA LYS A 145 -10.15 29.09 -0.66
C LYS A 145 -8.79 29.03 -1.33
N SER A 146 -7.71 29.22 -0.56
CA SER A 146 -6.35 29.28 -1.09
C SER A 146 -6.09 28.08 -2.00
N ARG A 147 -5.59 28.31 -3.21
CA ARG A 147 -5.29 27.26 -4.20
C ARG A 147 -3.81 27.28 -4.54
N ILE A 148 -3.25 26.11 -4.84
CA ILE A 148 -1.92 25.98 -5.43
C ILE A 148 -2.04 25.64 -6.91
N THR A 149 -1.03 25.96 -7.71
CA THR A 149 -1.04 25.63 -9.14
C THR A 149 -1.13 24.13 -9.37
N SER A 150 -1.72 23.72 -10.49
CA SER A 150 -1.83 22.30 -10.84
C SER A 150 -0.46 21.65 -10.97
N ALA A 151 0.53 22.40 -11.47
CA ALA A 151 1.92 21.94 -11.54
C ALA A 151 2.52 21.69 -10.15
N ALA A 152 2.28 22.58 -9.18
CA ALA A 152 2.74 22.38 -7.80
C ALA A 152 2.09 21.16 -7.15
N PHE A 153 0.79 20.95 -7.34
CA PHE A 153 0.12 19.77 -6.79
C PHE A 153 0.58 18.47 -7.45
N LEU A 154 0.83 18.49 -8.77
CA LEU A 154 1.39 17.33 -9.48
C LEU A 154 2.75 16.92 -8.88
N MET A 155 3.64 17.89 -8.61
CA MET A 155 4.93 17.61 -7.97
C MET A 155 4.77 16.94 -6.59
N ILE A 156 3.81 17.39 -5.77
CA ILE A 156 3.54 16.79 -4.45
C ILE A 156 3.12 15.31 -4.60
N MET A 157 2.25 15.00 -5.56
CA MET A 157 1.84 13.60 -5.81
C MET A 157 3.00 12.75 -6.34
N GLU A 158 3.82 13.29 -7.23
CA GLU A 158 5.02 12.60 -7.71
C GLU A 158 6.00 12.28 -6.58
N GLU A 159 6.22 13.22 -5.65
CA GLU A 159 7.02 12.99 -4.44
C GLU A 159 6.43 11.89 -3.57
N CYS A 160 5.11 11.90 -3.33
CA CYS A 160 4.42 10.82 -2.62
C CYS A 160 4.70 9.45 -3.26
N ILE A 161 4.61 9.35 -4.59
CA ILE A 161 4.87 8.12 -5.35
C ILE A 161 6.33 7.68 -5.24
N ARG A 162 7.29 8.63 -5.37
CA ARG A 162 8.73 8.34 -5.25
C ARG A 162 9.08 7.86 -3.83
N THR A 163 8.50 8.48 -2.81
CA THR A 163 8.69 8.10 -1.41
C THR A 163 8.04 6.75 -1.10
N PHE A 164 6.88 6.44 -1.68
CA PHE A 164 6.27 5.11 -1.59
C PHE A 164 7.11 4.02 -2.27
N MET A 165 7.74 4.32 -3.40
CA MET A 165 8.75 3.42 -3.98
C MET A 165 9.92 3.18 -3.02
N ASN A 166 10.40 4.20 -2.30
CA ASN A 166 11.47 4.06 -1.32
C ASN A 166 11.03 3.20 -0.12
N PHE A 167 9.81 3.41 0.37
CA PHE A 167 9.17 2.54 1.35
C PHE A 167 9.19 1.07 0.90
N LEU A 168 8.74 0.76 -0.32
CA LEU A 168 8.76 -0.61 -0.85
C LEU A 168 10.17 -1.13 -1.18
N LYS A 169 11.18 -0.27 -1.32
CA LYS A 169 12.58 -0.69 -1.45
C LYS A 169 13.16 -1.08 -0.10
N ALA A 170 12.76 -0.42 0.98
CA ALA A 170 13.15 -0.79 2.34
C ALA A 170 12.50 -2.12 2.78
N ASP A 171 11.30 -2.45 2.26
CA ASP A 171 10.62 -3.72 2.57
C ASP A 171 11.32 -4.90 1.85
N LYS A 172 12.35 -5.43 2.52
CA LYS A 172 13.15 -6.57 2.08
C LYS A 172 13.01 -7.71 3.08
N GLU A 173 12.94 -8.93 2.55
CA GLU A 173 13.06 -10.13 3.38
C GLU A 173 14.51 -10.27 3.84
N LYS A 174 14.73 -10.33 5.16
CA LYS A 174 16.08 -10.43 5.73
C LYS A 174 16.70 -11.79 5.35
N PRO A 175 17.98 -11.87 4.96
CA PRO A 175 18.63 -13.14 4.58
C PRO A 175 18.51 -14.23 5.64
N CYS A 176 18.63 -13.87 6.93
CA CYS A 176 18.45 -14.80 8.05
C CYS A 176 17.05 -15.42 8.09
N GLN A 177 16.00 -14.67 7.76
CA GLN A 177 14.64 -15.20 7.71
C GLN A 177 14.46 -16.21 6.58
N LYS A 178 15.12 -16.01 5.44
CA LYS A 178 15.11 -16.99 4.33
C LYS A 178 15.79 -18.29 4.71
N ILE A 179 16.95 -18.19 5.36
CA ILE A 179 17.72 -19.35 5.84
C ILE A 179 16.85 -20.12 6.86
N ILE A 180 16.32 -19.44 7.87
CA ILE A 180 15.48 -20.08 8.89
C ILE A 180 14.25 -20.75 8.26
N LYS A 181 13.57 -20.12 7.30
CA LYS A 181 12.45 -20.75 6.58
C LYS A 181 12.88 -21.99 5.80
N ALA A 182 14.05 -21.98 5.16
CA ALA A 182 14.55 -23.11 4.39
C ALA A 182 14.94 -24.30 5.26
N PHE A 183 15.51 -24.06 6.46
CA PHE A 183 16.00 -25.11 7.35
C PHE A 183 14.97 -25.59 8.39
N PHE A 184 14.12 -24.70 8.90
CA PHE A 184 13.18 -24.98 10.00
C PHE A 184 11.71 -24.77 9.64
N GLY A 185 11.42 -24.32 8.42
CA GLY A 185 10.06 -24.16 7.95
C GLY A 185 9.39 -25.52 7.83
N ARG A 186 8.59 -25.91 8.83
CA ARG A 186 7.53 -26.89 8.61
C ARG A 186 6.63 -26.28 7.55
N THR A 187 6.63 -26.85 6.33
CA THR A 187 5.69 -26.49 5.28
C THR A 187 4.29 -26.82 5.79
N LYS A 188 3.63 -25.88 6.49
CA LYS A 188 2.18 -25.85 6.43
C LYS A 188 1.88 -25.75 4.94
N ARG A 189 1.27 -26.79 4.35
CA ARG A 189 0.80 -26.73 2.97
C ARG A 189 -0.04 -25.47 2.89
N GLY A 190 0.46 -24.44 2.21
CA GLY A 190 -0.40 -23.34 1.79
C GLY A 190 -1.53 -23.95 0.96
N SER A 191 -2.66 -23.26 0.86
CA SER A 191 -3.76 -23.76 0.03
C SER A 191 -3.42 -23.75 -1.48
N VAL A 192 -2.23 -23.27 -1.85
CA VAL A 192 -1.77 -23.07 -3.23
C VAL A 192 -0.51 -23.86 -3.51
N ASP A 193 -0.40 -24.41 -4.73
CA ASP A 193 0.80 -25.08 -5.24
C ASP A 193 2.05 -24.17 -5.14
N PRO A 194 3.09 -24.58 -4.38
CA PRO A 194 4.35 -23.85 -4.28
C PRO A 194 5.05 -23.60 -5.63
N THR A 195 4.86 -24.49 -6.61
CA THR A 195 5.42 -24.36 -7.97
C THR A 195 4.84 -23.16 -8.69
N LEU A 196 3.53 -22.94 -8.56
CA LEU A 196 2.84 -21.80 -9.15
C LEU A 196 3.28 -20.48 -8.52
N VAL A 197 3.43 -20.45 -7.19
CA VAL A 197 3.98 -19.28 -6.48
C VAL A 197 5.41 -18.96 -6.96
N HIS A 198 6.25 -19.99 -7.16
CA HIS A 198 7.60 -19.81 -7.68
C HIS A 198 7.59 -19.26 -9.12
N LEU A 199 6.72 -19.79 -9.99
CA LEU A 199 6.54 -19.29 -11.35
C LEU A 199 6.16 -17.79 -11.35
N MET A 200 5.20 -17.39 -10.51
CA MET A 200 4.78 -15.99 -10.39
C MET A 200 5.93 -15.10 -9.91
N LYS A 201 6.76 -15.55 -8.95
CA LYS A 201 7.97 -14.83 -8.52
C LYS A 201 8.97 -14.64 -9.68
N LYS A 202 9.15 -15.68 -10.51
CA LYS A 202 10.03 -15.64 -11.69
C LYS A 202 9.51 -14.66 -12.75
N VAL A 203 8.22 -14.70 -13.07
CA VAL A 203 7.56 -13.77 -14.00
C VAL A 203 7.69 -12.33 -13.52
N ASN A 204 7.35 -12.07 -12.25
CA ASN A 204 7.48 -10.76 -11.64
C ASN A 204 8.92 -10.21 -11.73
N THR A 205 9.91 -11.06 -11.41
CA THR A 205 11.33 -10.68 -11.49
C THR A 205 11.75 -10.35 -12.92
N LYS A 206 11.33 -11.16 -13.90
CA LYS A 206 11.59 -10.92 -15.32
C LYS A 206 11.01 -9.58 -15.80
N LYS A 207 9.75 -9.29 -15.44
CA LYS A 207 9.10 -8.00 -15.77
C LYS A 207 9.84 -6.81 -15.16
N LYS A 208 10.26 -6.91 -13.89
CA LYS A 208 11.04 -5.84 -13.21
C LYS A 208 12.36 -5.56 -13.90
N THR A 209 13.09 -6.60 -14.28
CA THR A 209 14.39 -6.44 -14.95
C THR A 209 14.22 -5.72 -16.28
N LYS A 210 13.28 -6.17 -17.12
CA LYS A 210 12.97 -5.53 -18.39
C LYS A 210 12.52 -4.08 -18.22
N LEU A 211 11.65 -3.78 -17.26
CA LEU A 211 11.18 -2.41 -17.03
C LEU A 211 12.30 -1.47 -16.56
N LYS A 212 13.25 -1.97 -15.78
CA LYS A 212 14.47 -1.23 -15.42
C LYS A 212 15.41 -1.01 -16.61
N GLU A 213 15.47 -1.94 -17.56
CA GLU A 213 16.24 -1.78 -18.80
C GLU A 213 15.64 -0.70 -19.70
N ILE A 214 14.31 -0.70 -19.85
CA ILE A 214 13.56 0.36 -20.56
C ILE A 214 13.85 1.72 -19.92
N ARG A 215 13.75 1.83 -18.59
CA ARG A 215 14.06 3.07 -17.86
C ARG A 215 15.48 3.60 -18.12
N LYS A 216 16.44 2.70 -18.30
CA LYS A 216 17.86 3.05 -18.53
C LYS A 216 18.18 3.37 -19.99
N GLY A 217 17.21 3.22 -20.90
CA GLY A 217 17.42 3.39 -22.34
C GLY A 217 18.16 2.23 -23.01
N GLY A 218 18.29 1.07 -22.35
CA GLY A 218 19.05 -0.08 -22.88
C GLY A 218 20.57 0.19 -23.05
N LYS A 219 21.35 -0.87 -23.31
CA LYS A 219 22.81 -0.75 -23.57
C LYS A 219 23.13 -0.22 -24.99
N TYR A 220 22.15 -0.22 -25.91
CA TYR A 220 22.35 0.00 -27.34
C TYR A 220 21.42 1.06 -27.97
N MET A 221 20.48 1.64 -27.23
CA MET A 221 19.67 2.74 -27.76
C MET A 221 20.35 4.05 -27.36
N LYS A 222 20.51 4.98 -28.31
CA LYS A 222 20.85 6.38 -27.97
C LYS A 222 19.91 6.81 -26.85
N LYS A 223 20.43 7.36 -25.76
CA LYS A 223 19.66 7.85 -24.60
C LYS A 223 18.57 8.82 -25.10
N LYS A 224 17.40 8.30 -25.47
CA LYS A 224 16.23 9.11 -25.78
C LYS A 224 15.88 9.77 -24.46
N LYS A 225 15.90 11.10 -24.43
CA LYS A 225 15.46 11.87 -23.28
C LYS A 225 13.98 11.55 -23.08
N MET A 226 13.68 10.77 -22.05
CA MET A 226 12.33 10.35 -21.67
C MET A 226 11.58 11.54 -21.06
N SER A 227 10.28 11.66 -21.35
CA SER A 227 9.47 12.69 -20.70
C SER A 227 9.27 12.38 -19.21
N ILE A 228 8.89 13.38 -18.41
CA ILE A 228 8.62 13.17 -16.98
C ILE A 228 7.45 12.19 -16.81
N GLU A 229 6.43 12.31 -17.66
CA GLU A 229 5.26 11.44 -17.70
C GLU A 229 5.64 9.99 -18.02
N GLU A 230 6.50 9.77 -19.02
CA GLU A 230 7.03 8.44 -19.35
C GLU A 230 7.85 7.85 -18.17
N GLU A 231 8.63 8.67 -17.47
CA GLU A 231 9.38 8.22 -16.29
C GLU A 231 8.43 7.83 -15.15
N MET A 232 7.40 8.63 -14.92
CA MET A 232 6.38 8.37 -13.90
C MET A 232 5.62 7.08 -14.21
N GLU A 233 5.21 6.84 -15.46
CA GLU A 233 4.58 5.58 -15.87
C GLU A 233 5.43 4.37 -15.54
N ILE A 234 6.71 4.42 -15.90
CA ILE A 234 7.65 3.34 -15.59
C ILE A 234 7.83 3.17 -14.09
N LEU A 235 7.91 4.27 -13.32
CA LEU A 235 8.01 4.23 -11.87
C LEU A 235 6.79 3.53 -11.26
N MET A 236 5.58 3.90 -11.70
CA MET A 236 4.33 3.29 -11.22
C MET A 236 4.26 1.81 -11.58
N GLY A 237 4.65 1.42 -12.79
CA GLY A 237 4.77 0.00 -13.17
C GLY A 237 5.77 -0.78 -12.32
N LEU A 238 6.89 -0.17 -11.93
CA LEU A 238 7.85 -0.78 -11.00
C LEU A 238 7.26 -0.93 -9.59
N ILE A 239 6.37 -0.03 -9.17
CA ILE A 239 5.66 -0.10 -7.91
C ILE A 239 4.65 -1.26 -7.95
N ASP A 240 3.83 -1.40 -8.98
CA ASP A 240 2.90 -2.54 -9.14
C ASP A 240 3.62 -3.87 -8.91
N LEU A 241 4.75 -4.06 -9.60
CA LEU A 241 5.56 -5.28 -9.49
C LEU A 241 6.18 -5.45 -8.09
N LYS A 242 6.47 -4.35 -7.37
CA LYS A 242 6.97 -4.39 -5.99
C LYS A 242 5.88 -4.75 -4.99
N VAL A 243 4.67 -4.23 -5.14
CA VAL A 243 3.50 -4.62 -4.35
C VAL A 243 3.23 -6.12 -4.54
N VAL A 244 3.16 -6.60 -5.79
CA VAL A 244 3.04 -8.05 -6.09
C VAL A 244 4.14 -8.86 -5.42
N SER A 245 5.38 -8.38 -5.47
CA SER A 245 6.48 -9.07 -4.79
C SER A 245 6.34 -9.14 -3.28
N ARG A 246 5.66 -8.18 -2.66
CA ARG A 246 5.41 -8.20 -1.22
C ARG A 246 4.31 -9.19 -0.87
N VAL A 247 3.25 -9.26 -1.66
CA VAL A 247 2.19 -10.27 -1.54
C VAL A 247 2.76 -11.68 -1.69
N LEU A 248 3.57 -11.92 -2.73
CA LEU A 248 4.24 -13.21 -2.96
C LEU A 248 5.25 -13.63 -1.85
N ARG A 249 5.56 -12.75 -0.90
CA ARG A 249 6.41 -13.05 0.28
C ARG A 249 5.62 -13.31 1.56
N MET A 250 4.29 -13.17 1.54
CA MET A 250 3.45 -13.50 2.69
C MET A 250 3.63 -14.97 3.10
N ASN A 251 3.51 -15.24 4.40
CA ASN A 251 3.59 -16.61 4.90
C ASN A 251 2.36 -17.44 4.50
N GLU A 252 1.19 -16.82 4.42
CA GLU A 252 -0.04 -17.45 3.98
C GLU A 252 -0.45 -16.89 2.61
N MET A 253 -0.52 -17.79 1.64
CA MET A 253 -0.95 -17.53 0.27
C MET A 253 -2.19 -18.37 -0.01
N ASN A 254 -3.21 -17.75 -0.58
CA ASN A 254 -4.43 -18.40 -1.06
C ASN A 254 -4.62 -18.15 -2.57
N GLU A 255 -5.59 -18.84 -3.18
CA GLU A 255 -5.83 -18.76 -4.62
C GLU A 255 -6.22 -17.35 -5.06
N GLU A 256 -7.09 -16.68 -4.29
CA GLU A 256 -7.53 -15.31 -4.57
C GLU A 256 -6.37 -14.31 -4.60
N LYS A 257 -5.46 -14.36 -3.62
CA LYS A 257 -4.27 -13.49 -3.55
C LYS A 257 -3.31 -13.80 -4.69
N LEU A 258 -3.23 -15.06 -5.13
CA LEU A 258 -2.38 -15.45 -6.25
C LEU A 258 -2.96 -14.99 -7.59
N HIS A 259 -4.27 -15.14 -7.78
CA HIS A 259 -4.99 -14.61 -8.94
C HIS A 259 -4.86 -13.09 -9.01
N TRP A 260 -5.01 -12.40 -7.88
CA TRP A 260 -4.75 -10.96 -7.78
C TRP A 260 -3.32 -10.61 -8.21
N CYS A 261 -2.31 -11.40 -7.82
CA CYS A 261 -0.93 -11.18 -8.26
C CYS A 261 -0.78 -11.32 -9.78
N GLU A 262 -1.41 -12.33 -10.37
CA GLU A 262 -1.40 -12.56 -11.82
C GLU A 262 -2.07 -11.39 -12.56
N GLU A 263 -3.27 -11.02 -12.15
CA GLU A 263 -4.02 -9.91 -12.73
C GLU A 263 -3.26 -8.59 -12.59
N LYS A 264 -2.74 -8.28 -11.39
CA LYS A 264 -1.96 -7.07 -11.18
C LYS A 264 -0.70 -7.03 -12.05
N MET A 265 -0.04 -8.18 -12.26
CA MET A 265 1.09 -8.25 -13.20
C MET A 265 0.64 -8.11 -14.65
N SER A 266 -0.55 -8.58 -15.04
CA SER A 266 -1.04 -8.51 -16.42
C SER A 266 -1.23 -7.05 -16.89
N LYS A 267 -1.59 -6.15 -15.96
CA LYS A 267 -1.67 -4.69 -16.15
C LYS A 267 -0.34 -4.01 -16.49
N VAL A 268 0.79 -4.69 -16.25
CA VAL A 268 2.14 -4.23 -16.60
C VAL A 268 2.58 -4.93 -17.90
N LYS A 269 2.32 -4.29 -19.04
CA LYS A 269 2.60 -4.83 -20.38
C LYS A 269 3.93 -4.31 -20.91
N ILE A 270 4.77 -5.24 -21.32
CA ILE A 270 6.03 -4.96 -22.00
C ILE A 270 5.85 -5.41 -23.45
N ILE A 271 5.86 -4.45 -24.37
CA ILE A 271 5.50 -4.63 -25.78
C ILE A 271 6.73 -4.40 -26.67
N GLN A 272 6.58 -4.66 -27.97
CA GLN A 272 7.63 -4.45 -28.99
C GLN A 272 8.97 -5.10 -28.59
N ASP A 273 8.95 -6.41 -28.31
CA ASP A 273 10.13 -7.20 -27.91
C ASP A 273 10.90 -6.67 -26.68
N GLY A 274 10.25 -5.89 -25.81
CA GLY A 274 10.91 -5.30 -24.65
C GLY A 274 11.34 -3.85 -24.83
N LYS A 275 10.93 -3.19 -25.92
CA LYS A 275 11.32 -1.80 -26.23
C LYS A 275 10.31 -0.77 -25.74
N ALA A 276 9.05 -1.15 -25.51
CA ALA A 276 8.02 -0.23 -25.05
C ALA A 276 7.22 -0.79 -23.87
N PHE A 277 6.61 0.13 -23.12
CA PHE A 277 5.92 -0.13 -21.87
C PHE A 277 4.51 0.46 -21.92
N GLN A 278 3.52 -0.31 -21.47
CA GLN A 278 2.15 0.15 -21.28
C GLN A 278 1.64 -0.33 -19.93
N ARG A 279 1.04 0.60 -19.18
CA ARG A 279 0.43 0.33 -17.87
C ARG A 279 -1.08 0.53 -17.95
N ASP A 280 -1.82 -0.45 -17.48
CA ASP A 280 -3.24 -0.26 -17.18
C ASP A 280 -3.39 0.36 -15.78
N SER A 281 -4.08 1.50 -15.72
CA SER A 281 -4.24 2.31 -14.51
C SER A 281 -5.56 2.03 -13.76
N THR A 282 -6.35 1.06 -14.21
CA THR A 282 -7.57 0.65 -13.49
C THR A 282 -7.22 0.10 -12.10
N PRO A 283 -7.89 0.57 -11.04
CA PRO A 283 -7.68 0.04 -9.69
C PRO A 283 -7.92 -1.46 -9.64
N LEU A 284 -7.19 -2.17 -8.78
CA LEU A 284 -7.44 -3.58 -8.50
C LEU A 284 -7.50 -3.82 -7.00
N PHE A 285 -8.70 -4.06 -6.48
CA PHE A 285 -8.92 -4.31 -5.05
C PHE A 285 -8.22 -5.60 -4.61
N PHE A 286 -7.49 -5.51 -3.51
CA PHE A 286 -6.85 -6.66 -2.89
C PHE A 286 -7.90 -7.49 -2.14
N PRO A 287 -7.92 -8.82 -2.29
CA PRO A 287 -8.93 -9.67 -1.65
C PRO A 287 -8.85 -9.58 -0.11
N PRO A 288 -10.02 -9.65 0.58
CA PRO A 288 -10.08 -9.65 2.03
C PRO A 288 -9.45 -10.92 2.63
N HIS A 289 -9.27 -10.93 3.95
CA HIS A 289 -8.75 -12.09 4.70
C HIS A 289 -9.85 -13.06 5.08
#